data_AF-A0A452ZH44-F1
#
_entry.id   AF-A0A452ZH44-F1
#
_cell.length_a   1.000
_cell.length_b   1.000
_cell.length_c   1.000
_cell.angle_alpha   90.00
_cell.angle_beta   90.00
_cell.angle_gamma   90.00
#
_symmetry.space_group_name_H-M   'P 1'
#
loop_
_entity.id
_entity.type
_entity.pdbx_description
1 polymer ?
#
loop_
_entity_poly.entity_id
_entity_poly.type
_entity_poly.pdbx_seq_one_letter_code
_entity_poly.pdbx_strand_id
1 'polypeptide(L)'
;MELAVSAAAGELMSRFISFLANKYHSSHEHSKEKQLKRLQQLLLRARTVIEEADGRYITNSGMLVQLSMLGDAMYRGYWALGASRYISLEESMEEVGEVCNPSAPKRIRMVHGSARKNKATYPVDLQGALESLEDVVAGMTEFVVL
;
A
#
# COMPACT_ATOMS: atom_id res chain seq x y z
N MET A 1 -6.59 50.18 11.61
CA MET A 1 -5.55 49.53 10.77
C MET A 1 -5.19 48.12 11.27
N GLU A 2 -5.63 47.68 12.46
CA GLU A 2 -5.21 46.39 13.04
C GLU A 2 -5.91 45.16 12.46
N LEU A 3 -7.19 45.28 12.07
CA LEU A 3 -7.98 44.18 11.48
C LEU A 3 -7.41 43.68 10.15
N ALA A 4 -6.88 44.58 9.31
CA ALA A 4 -6.28 44.22 8.02
C ALA A 4 -4.93 43.49 8.19
N VAL A 5 -4.15 43.89 9.19
CA VAL A 5 -2.87 43.24 9.52
C VAL A 5 -3.10 41.85 10.11
N SER A 6 -4.11 41.70 10.98
CA SER A 6 -4.50 40.39 11.53
C SER A 6 -5.07 39.45 10.47
N ALA A 7 -5.83 39.96 9.50
CA ALA A 7 -6.34 39.17 8.37
C ALA A 7 -5.20 38.67 7.47
N ALA A 8 -4.25 39.56 7.12
CA ALA A 8 -3.07 39.19 6.34
C ALA A 8 -2.17 38.17 7.06
N ALA A 9 -2.01 38.30 8.38
CA ALA A 9 -1.27 37.35 9.21
C ALA A 9 -1.96 35.97 9.27
N GLY A 10 -3.29 35.94 9.38
CA GLY A 10 -4.08 34.71 9.36
C GLY A 10 -3.98 33.97 8.03
N GLU A 11 -4.05 34.69 6.90
CA GLU A 11 -3.88 34.11 5.57
C GLU A 11 -2.47 33.55 5.36
N LEU A 12 -1.44 34.29 5.79
CA LEU A 12 -0.06 33.82 5.73
C LEU A 12 0.14 32.56 6.57
N MET A 13 -0.44 32.52 7.77
CA MET A 13 -0.32 31.36 8.66
C MET A 13 -1.04 30.14 8.09
N SER A 14 -2.22 30.34 7.52
CA SER A 14 -2.95 29.30 6.79
C SER A 14 -2.13 28.75 5.63
N ARG A 15 -1.53 29.61 4.79
CA ARG A 15 -0.65 29.19 3.68
C ARG A 15 0.58 28.42 4.18
N PHE A 16 1.14 28.82 5.31
CA PHE A 16 2.27 28.12 5.92
C PHE A 16 1.89 26.72 6.41
N ILE A 17 0.76 26.59 7.11
CA ILE A 17 0.24 25.31 7.58
C ILE A 17 -0.06 24.40 6.39
N SER A 18 -0.72 24.90 5.35
CA SER A 18 -1.00 24.15 4.12
C SER A 18 0.26 23.74 3.38
N PHE A 19 1.29 24.60 3.33
CA PHE A 19 2.58 24.26 2.74
C PHE A 19 3.29 23.14 3.52
N LEU A 20 3.29 23.22 4.85
CA LEU A 20 3.82 22.14 5.69
C LEU A 20 3.04 20.85 5.46
N ALA A 21 1.72 20.89 5.55
CA ALA A 21 0.85 19.73 5.34
C ALA A 21 1.10 19.06 3.98
N ASN A 22 1.18 19.85 2.90
CA ASN A 22 1.47 19.35 1.56
C ASN A 22 2.89 18.74 1.46
N LYS A 23 3.88 19.37 2.10
CA LYS A 23 5.26 18.86 2.14
C LYS A 23 5.37 17.54 2.92
N TYR A 24 4.67 17.41 4.04
CA TYR A 24 4.60 16.17 4.80
C TYR A 24 3.88 15.07 4.02
N HIS A 25 2.74 15.39 3.39
CA HIS A 25 1.96 14.44 2.60
C HIS A 25 2.76 13.91 1.41
N SER A 26 3.35 14.80 0.60
CA SER A 26 4.20 14.42 -0.54
C SER A 26 5.40 13.56 -0.13
N SER A 27 6.08 13.90 0.96
CA SER A 27 7.20 13.10 1.47
C SER A 27 6.77 11.71 1.93
N HIS A 28 5.59 11.61 2.55
CA HIS A 28 5.04 10.34 3.03
C HIS A 28 4.60 9.45 1.86
N GLU A 29 3.93 10.01 0.86
CA GLU A 29 3.54 9.31 -0.37
C GLU A 29 4.76 8.79 -1.14
N HIS A 30 5.82 9.60 -1.29
CA HIS A 30 7.07 9.14 -1.91
C HIS A 30 7.73 7.97 -1.15
N SER A 31 7.69 7.99 0.19
CA SER A 31 8.22 6.90 1.02
C SER A 31 7.42 5.61 0.83
N LYS A 32 6.10 5.70 0.86
CA LYS A 32 5.19 4.57 0.60
C LYS A 32 5.39 3.98 -0.79
N GLU A 33 5.48 4.81 -1.83
CA GLU A 33 5.68 4.34 -3.20
C GLU A 33 6.98 3.53 -3.33
N LYS A 34 8.06 3.98 -2.67
CA LYS A 34 9.33 3.24 -2.62
C LYS A 34 9.18 1.89 -1.91
N GLN A 35 8.47 1.84 -0.78
CA GLN A 35 8.19 0.59 -0.06
C GLN A 35 7.36 -0.37 -0.92
N LEU A 36 6.31 0.12 -1.60
CA LEU A 36 5.48 -0.69 -2.50
C LEU A 36 6.29 -1.29 -3.65
N LYS A 37 7.16 -0.49 -4.28
CA LYS A 37 8.07 -0.98 -5.34
C LYS A 37 8.99 -2.09 -4.83
N ARG A 38 9.57 -1.91 -3.64
CA ARG A 38 10.45 -2.90 -3.01
C ARG A 38 9.69 -4.19 -2.66
N LEU A 39 8.50 -4.07 -2.08
CA LEU A 39 7.63 -5.21 -1.79
C LEU A 39 7.27 -5.97 -3.07
N GLN A 40 6.90 -5.27 -4.14
CA GLN A 40 6.60 -5.89 -5.43
C GLN A 40 7.80 -6.67 -6.00
N GLN A 41 9.01 -6.10 -5.91
CA GLN A 41 10.22 -6.79 -6.34
C GLN A 41 10.50 -8.06 -5.52
N LEU A 42 10.33 -8.01 -4.20
CA LEU A 42 10.50 -9.16 -3.33
C LEU A 42 9.46 -10.25 -3.61
N LEU A 43 8.20 -9.88 -3.85
CA LEU A 43 7.15 -10.84 -4.19
C LEU A 43 7.42 -11.55 -5.52
N LEU A 44 7.96 -10.83 -6.52
CA LEU A 44 8.40 -11.45 -7.76
C LEU A 44 9.51 -12.48 -7.51
N ARG A 45 10.52 -12.10 -6.71
CA ARG A 45 11.61 -13.02 -6.34
C ARG A 45 11.12 -14.24 -5.57
N ALA A 46 10.23 -14.04 -4.59
CA ALA A 46 9.61 -15.11 -3.82
C ALA A 46 8.87 -16.09 -4.73
N ARG A 47 8.07 -15.57 -5.65
CA ARG A 47 7.35 -16.38 -6.64
C ARG A 47 8.32 -17.21 -7.49
N THR A 48 9.38 -16.60 -8.01
CA THR A 48 10.40 -17.32 -8.80
C THR A 48 11.06 -18.43 -7.98
N VAL A 49 11.38 -18.18 -6.71
CA VAL A 49 11.96 -19.22 -5.82
C VAL A 49 11.01 -20.39 -5.64
N ILE A 50 9.71 -20.14 -5.45
CA ILE A 50 8.69 -21.19 -5.31
C ILE A 50 8.54 -21.97 -6.61
N GLU A 51 8.44 -21.28 -7.76
CA GLU A 51 8.34 -21.92 -9.08
C GLU A 51 9.58 -22.78 -9.40
N GLU A 52 10.78 -22.28 -9.08
CA GLU A 52 12.04 -23.03 -9.25
C GLU A 52 12.13 -24.24 -8.30
N ALA A 53 11.66 -24.10 -7.06
CA ALA A 53 11.62 -25.20 -6.10
C ALA A 53 10.67 -26.32 -6.55
N ASP A 54 9.52 -25.96 -7.13
CA ASP A 54 8.56 -26.90 -7.71
C ASP A 54 9.16 -27.61 -8.93
N GLY A 55 9.80 -26.87 -9.84
CA GLY A 55 10.48 -27.43 -11.01
C GLY A 55 11.63 -28.40 -10.68
N ARG A 56 12.31 -28.17 -9.56
CA ARG A 56 13.36 -29.06 -9.03
C ARG A 56 12.83 -30.23 -8.20
N TYR A 57 11.52 -30.34 -8.00
CA TYR A 57 10.87 -31.37 -7.19
C TYR A 57 11.51 -31.50 -5.80
N ILE A 58 11.67 -30.37 -5.10
CA ILE A 58 12.31 -30.37 -3.77
C ILE A 58 11.45 -31.17 -2.77
N THR A 59 12.06 -32.19 -2.16
CA THR A 59 11.42 -33.10 -1.19
C THR A 59 12.03 -33.02 0.20
N ASN A 60 13.12 -32.26 0.39
CA ASN A 60 13.78 -32.10 1.68
C ASN A 60 12.83 -31.38 2.66
N SER A 61 12.56 -32.00 3.81
CA SER A 61 11.60 -31.50 4.78
C SER A 61 11.96 -30.12 5.34
N GLY A 62 13.24 -29.83 5.59
CA GLY A 62 13.69 -28.52 6.07
C GLY A 62 13.46 -27.43 5.02
N MET A 63 13.78 -27.73 3.77
CA MET A 63 13.55 -26.82 2.64
C MET A 63 12.06 -26.57 2.39
N LEU A 64 11.22 -27.60 2.55
CA LEU A 64 9.77 -27.46 2.45
C LEU A 64 9.20 -26.54 3.53
N VAL A 65 9.76 -26.57 4.75
CA VAL A 65 9.37 -25.63 5.81
C VAL A 65 9.74 -24.19 5.43
N GLN A 66 10.95 -23.96 4.91
CA GLN A 66 11.35 -22.63 4.43
C GLN A 66 10.42 -22.14 3.29
N LEU A 67 10.13 -22.99 2.31
CA LEU A 67 9.21 -22.67 1.20
C LEU A 67 7.79 -22.34 1.71
N SER A 68 7.32 -23.05 2.73
CA SER A 68 6.04 -22.74 3.38
C SER A 68 6.05 -21.37 4.05
N MET A 69 7.14 -21.02 4.75
CA MET A 69 7.30 -19.71 5.38
C MET A 69 7.34 -18.58 4.34
N LEU A 70 8.03 -18.80 3.21
CA LEU A 70 8.05 -17.87 2.09
C LEU A 70 6.66 -17.72 1.45
N GLY A 71 5.92 -18.81 1.31
CA GLY A 71 4.55 -18.78 0.82
C GLY A 71 3.63 -17.92 1.71
N ASP A 72 3.70 -18.08 3.04
CA ASP A 72 2.92 -17.27 3.98
C ASP A 72 3.30 -15.77 3.91
N ALA A 73 4.60 -15.47 3.94
CA ALA A 73 5.09 -14.10 3.80
C ALA A 73 4.69 -13.47 2.46
N MET A 74 4.75 -14.24 1.38
CA MET A 74 4.34 -13.80 0.04
C MET A 74 2.83 -13.49 0.00
N TYR A 75 1.98 -14.34 0.58
CA TYR A 75 0.54 -14.11 0.64
C TYR A 75 0.18 -12.85 1.46
N ARG A 76 0.83 -12.66 2.61
CA ARG A 76 0.69 -11.45 3.42
C ARG A 76 1.13 -10.19 2.66
N GLY A 77 2.22 -10.28 1.90
CA GLY A 77 2.67 -9.20 1.03
C GLY A 77 1.67 -8.85 -0.08
N TYR A 78 1.05 -9.85 -0.72
CA TYR A 78 -0.02 -9.60 -1.69
C TYR A 78 -1.26 -8.95 -1.06
N TRP A 79 -1.65 -9.40 0.13
CA TRP A 79 -2.73 -8.78 0.88
C TRP A 79 -2.42 -7.30 1.19
N ALA A 80 -1.21 -7.00 1.69
CA ALA A 80 -0.78 -5.64 1.99
C ALA A 80 -0.78 -4.74 0.74
N LEU A 81 -0.31 -5.26 -0.41
CA LEU A 81 -0.38 -4.55 -1.70
C LEU A 81 -1.82 -4.31 -2.16
N GLY A 82 -2.72 -5.26 -1.97
CA GLY A 82 -4.13 -5.11 -2.34
C GLY A 82 -4.83 -4.06 -1.48
N ALA A 83 -4.58 -4.10 -0.17
CA ALA A 83 -5.17 -3.17 0.78
C ALA A 83 -4.66 -1.73 0.57
N SER A 84 -3.38 -1.54 0.27
CA SER A 84 -2.83 -0.20 -0.03
C SER A 84 -3.45 0.43 -1.28
N ARG A 85 -3.67 -0.37 -2.33
CA ARG A 85 -4.34 0.09 -3.56
C ARG A 85 -5.80 0.48 -3.32
N TYR A 86 -6.50 -0.27 -2.47
CA TYR A 86 -7.88 0.03 -2.12
C TYR A 86 -7.99 1.36 -1.35
N ILE A 87 -7.12 1.58 -0.36
CA ILE A 87 -7.10 2.84 0.41
C ILE A 87 -6.80 4.03 -0.49
N SER A 88 -5.81 3.93 -1.37
CA SER A 88 -5.47 5.00 -2.32
C SER A 88 -6.63 5.33 -3.28
N LEU A 89 -7.39 4.33 -3.73
CA LEU A 89 -8.57 4.54 -4.55
C LEU A 89 -9.70 5.24 -3.78
N GLU A 90 -9.93 4.85 -2.53
CA GLU A 90 -10.96 5.45 -1.68
C GLU A 90 -10.65 6.91 -1.35
N GLU A 91 -9.39 7.24 -1.04
CA GLU A 91 -8.93 8.60 -0.79
C GLU A 91 -9.12 9.50 -2.03
N SER A 92 -8.91 8.95 -3.24
CA SER A 92 -9.18 9.67 -4.50
C SER A 92 -10.67 9.94 -4.75
N MET A 93 -11.57 9.14 -4.18
CA MET A 93 -13.02 9.31 -4.32
C MET A 93 -13.59 10.26 -3.27
N GLU A 94 -12.96 10.36 -2.09
CA GLU A 94 -13.32 11.31 -1.03
C GLU A 94 -12.84 12.74 -1.33
N GLU A 95 -11.70 12.93 -2.02
CA GLU A 95 -11.24 14.27 -2.47
C GLU A 95 -12.14 14.90 -3.56
N VAL A 96 -12.92 14.11 -4.31
CA VAL A 96 -13.85 14.59 -5.36
C VAL A 96 -15.26 14.87 -4.79
N GLY A 97 -15.39 14.96 -3.46
CA GLY A 97 -16.64 15.22 -2.75
C GLY A 97 -17.07 16.69 -2.67
N GLU A 98 -16.24 17.65 -3.11
CA GLU A 98 -16.60 19.07 -3.12
C GLU A 98 -16.84 19.55 -4.56
N VAL A 99 -18.12 19.82 -4.88
CA VAL A 99 -18.68 20.28 -6.17
C VAL A 99 -19.01 19.18 -7.19
N CYS A 100 -20.13 18.49 -6.95
CA CYS A 100 -20.89 17.79 -8.00
C CYS A 100 -21.68 18.78 -8.87
N ASN A 101 -21.32 18.93 -10.14
CA ASN A 101 -22.26 19.28 -11.21
C ASN A 101 -22.46 18.04 -12.10
N PRO A 102 -23.67 17.45 -12.20
CA PRO A 102 -23.87 16.23 -12.96
C PRO A 102 -24.31 16.54 -14.39
N SER A 103 -23.50 16.18 -15.38
CA SER A 103 -23.97 15.92 -16.75
C SER A 103 -23.46 14.56 -17.22
N ALA A 104 -24.33 13.56 -17.12
CA ALA A 104 -24.14 12.20 -17.67
C ALA A 104 -24.38 12.22 -19.20
N PRO A 105 -24.07 11.16 -20.01
CA PRO A 105 -24.46 9.75 -19.76
C PRO A 105 -23.41 8.70 -20.28
N LYS A 106 -23.34 7.39 -19.97
CA LYS A 106 -24.31 6.30 -19.76
C LYS A 106 -23.64 5.10 -19.02
N ARG A 107 -24.40 4.53 -18.06
CA ARG A 107 -24.63 3.08 -17.83
C ARG A 107 -23.48 2.18 -17.32
N ILE A 108 -23.32 2.10 -16.00
CA ILE A 108 -23.13 0.83 -15.28
C ILE A 108 -23.92 0.92 -13.96
N ARG A 109 -24.99 0.13 -13.82
CA ARG A 109 -25.67 -0.04 -12.51
C ARG A 109 -24.86 -1.06 -11.71
N MET A 110 -24.06 -0.60 -10.76
CA MET A 110 -23.68 -1.44 -9.62
C MET A 110 -24.66 -1.16 -8.49
N VAL A 111 -25.40 -2.20 -8.11
CA VAL A 111 -26.31 -2.20 -6.96
C VAL A 111 -25.47 -1.94 -5.71
N HIS A 112 -25.59 -0.74 -5.13
CA HIS A 112 -25.04 -0.44 -3.81
C HIS A 112 -25.93 -1.13 -2.77
N GLY A 113 -25.50 -2.31 -2.29
CA GLY A 113 -25.95 -2.82 -1.02
C GLY A 113 -25.46 -1.89 0.08
N SER A 114 -26.38 -1.18 0.73
CA SER A 114 -26.11 -0.38 1.93
C SER A 114 -25.75 -1.32 3.09
N ALA A 115 -24.49 -1.78 3.09
CA ALA A 115 -23.90 -2.43 4.24
C ALA A 115 -23.28 -1.33 5.10
N ARG A 116 -23.95 -1.03 6.21
CA ARG A 116 -23.44 -0.23 7.33
C ARG A 116 -22.07 -0.78 7.74
N LYS A 117 -20.99 -0.23 7.16
CA LYS A 117 -19.63 -0.72 7.36
C LYS A 117 -19.09 -0.11 8.66
N ASN A 118 -19.09 -0.91 9.71
CA ASN A 118 -18.20 -0.69 10.84
C ASN A 118 -16.77 -0.87 10.31
N LYS A 119 -16.14 0.20 9.80
CA LYS A 119 -14.74 0.17 9.37
C LYS A 119 -13.87 0.15 10.62
N ALA A 120 -13.60 -1.04 11.13
CA ALA A 120 -12.30 -1.28 11.73
C ALA A 120 -11.29 -1.17 10.58
N THR A 121 -10.73 0.03 10.39
CA THR A 121 -9.55 0.22 9.55
C THR A 121 -8.43 -0.56 10.21
N TYR A 122 -8.29 -1.84 9.86
CA TYR A 122 -7.07 -2.56 10.17
C TYR A 122 -5.94 -1.76 9.52
N PRO A 123 -4.98 -1.22 10.32
CA PRO A 123 -3.87 -0.50 9.72
C PRO A 123 -3.18 -1.46 8.75
N VAL A 124 -3.07 -1.05 7.49
CA VAL A 124 -2.35 -1.83 6.48
C VAL A 124 -0.89 -1.81 6.89
N ASP A 125 -0.42 -2.91 7.48
CA ASP A 125 0.96 -3.07 7.91
C ASP A 125 1.86 -3.41 6.71
N LEU A 126 2.04 -2.42 5.84
CA LEU A 126 2.91 -2.53 4.66
C LEU A 126 4.36 -2.78 5.07
N GLN A 127 4.81 -2.11 6.13
CA GLN A 127 6.18 -2.19 6.60
C GLN A 127 6.46 -3.58 7.21
N GLY A 128 5.59 -4.09 8.08
CA GLY A 128 5.77 -5.44 8.64
C GLY A 128 5.70 -6.54 7.59
N ALA A 129 4.85 -6.40 6.56
CA ALA A 129 4.83 -7.35 5.44
C ALA A 129 6.13 -7.32 4.62
N LEU A 130 6.72 -6.14 4.43
CA LEU A 130 8.00 -5.97 3.74
C LEU A 130 9.16 -6.53 4.57
N GLU A 131 9.24 -6.23 5.86
CA GLU A 131 10.27 -6.75 6.78
C GLU A 131 10.21 -8.27 6.87
N SER A 132 9.02 -8.84 7.07
CA SER A 132 8.83 -10.30 7.09
C SER A 132 9.29 -10.97 5.81
N LEU A 133 9.03 -10.37 4.65
CA LEU A 133 9.43 -10.94 3.37
C LEU A 133 10.94 -10.80 3.14
N GLU A 134 11.56 -9.71 3.58
CA GLU A 134 13.01 -9.52 3.53
C GLU A 134 13.75 -10.55 4.37
N ASP A 135 13.28 -10.80 5.58
CA ASP A 135 13.88 -11.77 6.50
C ASP A 135 13.85 -13.18 5.92
N VAL A 136 12.70 -13.61 5.39
CA VAL A 136 12.57 -14.94 4.80
C VAL A 136 13.40 -15.08 3.52
N VAL A 137 13.41 -14.07 2.65
CA VAL A 137 14.21 -14.08 1.42
C VAL A 137 15.71 -14.07 1.71
N ALA A 138 16.16 -13.38 2.77
CA ALA A 138 17.55 -13.39 3.21
C ALA A 138 18.02 -14.78 3.65
N GLY A 139 17.12 -15.58 4.24
CA GLY A 139 17.38 -16.97 4.61
C GLY A 139 17.41 -17.97 3.45
N MET A 140 17.07 -17.56 2.22
CA MET A 140 16.88 -18.46 1.06
C MET A 140 17.99 -18.38 0.01
N THR A 141 19.22 -18.07 0.41
CA THR A 141 20.37 -17.94 -0.51
C THR A 141 20.65 -19.22 -1.30
N GLU A 142 20.31 -20.38 -0.75
CA GLU A 142 20.46 -21.71 -1.36
C GLU A 142 19.53 -22.00 -2.55
N PHE A 143 18.43 -21.26 -2.70
CA PHE A 143 17.52 -21.38 -3.84
C PHE A 143 17.83 -20.39 -4.96
N VAL A 144 18.65 -19.37 -4.68
CA VAL A 144 18.89 -18.18 -5.50
C VAL A 144 20.17 -18.28 -6.35
N VAL A 145 20.82 -19.44 -6.37
CA VAL A 145 21.91 -19.69 -7.32
C VAL A 145 21.30 -19.84 -8.72
N LEU A 146 21.24 -18.72 -9.45
CA LEU A 146 21.20 -18.66 -10.90
C LEU A 146 22.62 -18.47 -11.43
#